data_AF-A0A1I8M6E5-F1
#
_entry.id   AF-A0A1I8M6E5-F1
#
_cell.length_a   1.000
_cell.length_b   1.000
_cell.length_c   1.000
_cell.angle_alpha   90.00
_cell.angle_beta   90.00
_cell.angle_gamma   90.00
#
_symmetry.space_group_name_H-M   'P 1'
#
loop_
_entity.id
_entity.type
_entity.pdbx_description
1 polymer ?
#
loop_
_entity_poly.entity_id
_entity_poly.type
_entity_poly.pdbx_seq_one_letter_code
_entity_poly.pdbx_strand_id
1 'polypeptide(L)'
;LCFSLFFLFFFNYREVILRSVRSDRKFWEVGRKLVAAIWDAHARIYHGYEVIGMEHIPKDGPALIVYYHGAIPIDMYYLNSRMMLQENRLIYTIGDRFLFKLPGWGTISEAFHISPGTVQSCVNILRDGNLLAISPGGVYEAQFGDNYYELLWRNRVGFAKVALEAQVPIIPCFTQNLREGFRQVGIFRTFFMKLYNTIRIPVYPIYGGFPVKFRTFLGKPIEYDGSLTPEQLQVK
;
A
#
# COMPACT_ATOMS: atom_id res chain seq x y z
N LEU A 1 11.33 9.82 12.54
CA LEU A 1 10.89 11.07 13.20
C LEU A 1 9.56 11.61 12.65
N CYS A 2 9.35 11.72 11.34
CA CYS A 2 8.06 12.20 10.80
C CYS A 2 6.87 11.30 11.17
N PHE A 3 7.02 9.97 11.11
CA PHE A 3 5.94 9.03 11.41
C PHE A 3 5.47 9.10 12.87
N SER A 4 6.39 9.29 13.83
CA SER A 4 6.07 9.39 15.26
C SER A 4 5.38 10.71 15.64
N LEU A 5 5.74 11.82 14.97
CA LEU A 5 5.09 13.12 15.18
C LEU A 5 3.67 13.15 14.62
N PHE A 6 3.46 12.59 13.42
CA PHE A 6 2.14 12.42 12.84
C PHE A 6 1.24 11.57 13.76
N PHE A 7 1.78 10.46 14.27
CA PHE A 7 1.07 9.55 15.15
C PHE A 7 0.66 10.19 16.49
N LEU A 8 1.58 10.93 17.13
CA LEU A 8 1.30 11.69 18.35
C LEU A 8 0.26 12.79 18.12
N PHE A 9 0.32 13.48 16.98
CA PHE A 9 -0.68 14.47 16.59
C PHE A 9 -2.07 13.83 16.50
N PHE A 10 -2.24 12.76 15.72
CA PHE A 10 -3.52 12.06 15.62
C PHE A 10 -4.01 11.53 16.97
N PHE A 11 -3.12 10.99 17.80
CA PHE A 11 -3.48 10.51 19.13
C PHE A 11 -3.99 11.63 20.05
N ASN A 12 -3.33 12.79 20.06
CA ASN A 12 -3.71 13.92 20.90
C ASN A 12 -5.01 14.59 20.44
N TYR A 13 -5.25 14.64 19.13
CA TYR A 13 -6.46 15.25 18.54
C TYR A 13 -7.58 14.25 18.25
N ARG A 14 -7.43 12.98 18.64
CA ARG A 14 -8.35 11.89 18.26
C ARG A 14 -9.81 12.19 18.60
N GLU A 15 -10.10 12.76 19.77
CA GLU A 15 -11.48 13.04 20.20
C GLU A 15 -12.14 14.13 19.36
N VAL A 16 -11.37 15.15 18.95
CA VAL A 16 -11.84 16.23 18.08
C VAL A 16 -12.09 15.70 16.68
N ILE A 17 -11.19 14.86 16.16
CA ILE A 17 -11.32 14.21 14.87
C ILE A 17 -12.54 13.27 14.90
N LEU A 18 -12.64 12.37 15.87
CA LEU A 18 -13.75 11.42 16.00
C LEU A 18 -15.11 12.10 16.13
N ARG A 19 -15.20 13.25 16.82
CA ARG A 19 -16.44 14.05 16.88
C ARG A 19 -16.81 14.63 15.52
N SER A 20 -15.84 15.19 14.79
CA SER A 20 -16.05 15.77 13.45
C SER A 20 -16.40 14.70 12.41
N VAL A 21 -15.84 13.50 12.57
CA VAL A 21 -16.07 12.33 11.73
C VAL A 21 -17.48 11.77 11.86
N ARG A 22 -18.04 11.77 13.08
CA ARG A 22 -19.40 11.25 13.32
C ARG A 22 -20.50 12.15 12.75
N SER A 23 -20.22 13.42 12.49
CA SER A 23 -21.23 14.41 12.10
C SER A 23 -21.25 14.76 10.62
N ASP A 24 -20.19 14.53 9.83
CA ASP A 24 -20.14 15.00 8.43
C ASP A 24 -19.29 14.10 7.50
N ARG A 25 -19.92 13.43 6.52
CA ARG A 25 -19.19 12.68 5.48
C ARG A 25 -18.30 13.59 4.62
N LYS A 26 -18.65 14.87 4.46
CA LYS A 26 -17.82 15.84 3.73
C LYS A 26 -16.50 16.11 4.44
N PHE A 27 -16.41 15.91 5.76
CA PHE A 27 -15.16 16.06 6.50
C PHE A 27 -14.09 15.09 5.99
N TRP A 28 -14.44 13.81 5.80
CA TRP A 28 -13.51 12.82 5.28
C TRP A 28 -13.10 13.10 3.84
N GLU A 29 -14.05 13.52 2.99
CA GLU A 29 -13.74 13.85 1.60
C GLU A 29 -12.78 15.03 1.48
N VAL A 30 -13.05 16.12 2.19
CA VAL A 30 -12.19 17.31 2.21
C VAL A 30 -10.84 16.99 2.86
N GLY A 31 -10.85 16.34 4.02
CA GLY A 31 -9.63 15.97 4.74
C GLY A 31 -8.72 15.07 3.92
N ARG A 32 -9.30 14.07 3.24
CA ARG A 32 -8.55 13.20 2.33
C ARG A 32 -7.94 13.97 1.16
N LYS A 33 -8.70 14.86 0.51
CA LYS A 33 -8.17 15.68 -0.61
C LYS A 33 -7.04 16.61 -0.18
N LEU A 34 -7.13 17.20 1.02
CA LEU A 34 -6.05 18.02 1.58
C LEU A 34 -4.79 17.19 1.86
N VAL A 35 -4.93 16.03 2.51
CA VAL A 35 -3.81 15.13 2.78
C VAL A 35 -3.21 14.61 1.48
N ALA A 36 -4.03 14.28 0.49
CA ALA A 36 -3.59 13.88 -0.84
C ALA A 36 -2.80 15.00 -1.54
N ALA A 37 -3.26 16.25 -1.47
CA ALA A 37 -2.54 17.38 -2.04
C ALA A 37 -1.15 17.57 -1.41
N ILE A 38 -1.04 17.43 -0.08
CA ILE A 38 0.24 17.52 0.63
C ILE A 38 1.17 16.38 0.20
N TRP A 39 0.67 15.14 0.14
CA TRP A 39 1.46 14.00 -0.27
C TRP A 39 1.88 14.04 -1.74
N ASP A 40 0.99 14.45 -2.66
CA ASP A 40 1.34 14.60 -4.08
C ASP A 40 2.36 15.72 -4.29
N ALA A 41 2.24 16.84 -3.54
CA ALA A 41 3.25 17.90 -3.54
C ALA A 41 4.60 17.40 -3.02
N HIS A 42 4.62 16.69 -1.89
CA HIS A 42 5.83 16.07 -1.36
C HIS A 42 6.45 15.10 -2.38
N ALA A 43 5.65 14.26 -3.02
CA ALA A 43 6.11 13.31 -4.03
C ALA A 43 6.79 14.03 -5.21
N ARG A 44 6.16 15.09 -5.75
CA ARG A 44 6.69 15.85 -6.89
C ARG A 44 7.95 16.62 -6.53
N ILE A 45 7.95 17.33 -5.40
CA ILE A 45 9.05 18.22 -5.03
C ILE A 45 10.24 17.42 -4.52
N TYR A 46 10.02 16.45 -3.64
CA TYR A 46 11.10 15.75 -2.96
C TYR A 46 11.66 14.58 -3.79
N HIS A 47 10.79 13.87 -4.51
CA HIS A 47 11.15 12.67 -5.27
C HIS A 47 10.96 12.82 -6.78
N GLY A 48 10.62 14.00 -7.32
CA GLY A 48 10.34 14.14 -8.76
C GLY A 48 9.34 13.10 -9.28
N TYR A 49 8.32 12.77 -8.47
CA TYR A 49 7.53 11.54 -8.61
C TYR A 49 6.67 11.51 -9.89
N GLU A 50 6.88 10.47 -10.69
CA GLU A 50 6.15 10.19 -11.92
C GLU A 50 5.36 8.89 -11.81
N VAL A 51 4.21 8.84 -12.48
CA VAL A 51 3.45 7.60 -12.68
C VAL A 51 3.30 7.37 -14.17
N ILE A 52 3.69 6.19 -14.62
CA ILE A 52 3.62 5.72 -16.00
C ILE A 52 2.57 4.60 -16.06
N GLY A 53 1.66 4.63 -17.02
CA GLY A 53 0.61 3.62 -17.18
C GLY A 53 -0.66 3.90 -16.38
N MET A 54 -0.95 5.16 -16.02
CA MET A 54 -2.19 5.53 -15.32
C MET A 54 -3.44 5.10 -16.10
N GLU A 55 -3.36 5.08 -17.43
CA GLU A 55 -4.39 4.61 -18.35
C GLU A 55 -4.74 3.12 -18.19
N HIS A 56 -3.89 2.32 -17.54
CA HIS A 56 -4.18 0.92 -17.23
C HIS A 56 -5.12 0.75 -16.04
N ILE A 57 -5.26 1.78 -15.18
CA ILE A 57 -6.27 1.77 -14.12
C ILE A 57 -7.62 2.14 -14.74
N PRO A 58 -8.67 1.31 -14.57
CA PRO A 58 -9.97 1.64 -15.12
C PRO A 58 -10.50 2.93 -14.50
N LYS A 59 -11.25 3.73 -15.27
CA LYS A 59 -11.88 4.95 -14.74
C LYS A 59 -13.03 4.64 -13.78
N ASP A 60 -13.74 3.55 -14.05
CA ASP A 60 -14.86 3.05 -13.26
C ASP A 60 -14.71 1.55 -13.05
N GLY A 61 -15.28 1.02 -11.96
CA GLY A 61 -15.23 -0.40 -11.64
C GLY A 61 -13.91 -0.90 -11.06
N PRO A 62 -13.83 -2.19 -10.72
CA PRO A 62 -12.77 -2.70 -9.84
C PRO A 62 -11.52 -3.13 -10.59
N ALA A 63 -10.39 -3.08 -9.89
CA ALA A 63 -9.13 -3.69 -10.30
C ALA A 63 -8.27 -4.00 -9.07
N LEU A 64 -7.50 -5.08 -9.16
CA LEU A 64 -6.54 -5.45 -8.13
C LEU A 64 -5.14 -4.98 -8.51
N ILE A 65 -4.60 -4.02 -7.78
CA ILE A 65 -3.22 -3.55 -7.93
C ILE A 65 -2.30 -4.45 -7.10
N VAL A 66 -1.39 -5.15 -7.76
CA VAL A 66 -0.40 -6.01 -7.09
C VAL A 66 0.95 -5.33 -7.13
N TYR A 67 1.49 -4.98 -5.97
CA TYR A 67 2.68 -4.14 -5.88
C TYR A 67 3.82 -4.73 -5.04
N TYR A 68 5.04 -4.36 -5.42
CA TYR A 68 6.25 -4.65 -4.64
C TYR A 68 6.28 -3.83 -3.35
N HIS A 69 6.49 -4.47 -2.19
CA HIS A 69 6.63 -3.74 -0.94
C HIS A 69 8.04 -3.17 -0.79
N GLY A 70 8.19 -1.84 -0.76
CA GLY A 70 9.44 -1.19 -0.35
C GLY A 70 9.74 -1.33 1.15
N ALA A 71 10.87 -0.79 1.60
CA ALA A 71 11.16 -0.71 3.03
C ALA A 71 10.05 0.02 3.80
N ILE A 72 9.61 1.14 3.22
CA ILE A 72 8.42 1.89 3.61
C ILE A 72 7.59 2.05 2.34
N PRO A 73 6.29 1.67 2.33
CA PRO A 73 5.46 1.70 1.13
C PRO A 73 4.92 3.12 0.86
N ILE A 74 5.81 4.12 0.88
CA ILE A 74 5.45 5.54 0.72
C ILE A 74 4.91 5.84 -0.69
N ASP A 75 5.34 5.05 -1.67
CA ASP A 75 4.88 5.11 -3.05
C ASP A 75 3.38 4.85 -3.19
N MET A 76 2.81 3.95 -2.39
CA MET A 76 1.36 3.74 -2.38
C MET A 76 0.59 4.93 -1.84
N TYR A 77 1.15 5.72 -0.91
CA TYR A 77 0.53 6.98 -0.48
C TYR A 77 0.56 8.00 -1.62
N TYR A 78 1.65 8.08 -2.37
CA TYR A 78 1.75 8.98 -3.51
C TYR A 78 0.80 8.57 -4.64
N LEU A 79 0.74 7.30 -4.99
CA LEU A 79 -0.17 6.79 -6.02
C LEU A 79 -1.63 7.01 -5.62
N ASN A 80 -2.01 6.67 -4.38
CA ASN A 80 -3.38 6.87 -3.89
C ASN A 80 -3.76 8.35 -3.84
N SER A 81 -2.81 9.22 -3.45
CA SER A 81 -3.02 10.68 -3.48
C SER A 81 -3.26 11.19 -4.89
N ARG A 82 -2.47 10.70 -5.86
CA ARG A 82 -2.64 11.07 -7.27
C ARG A 82 -3.96 10.59 -7.84
N MET A 83 -4.36 9.34 -7.57
CA MET A 83 -5.67 8.79 -7.94
C MET A 83 -6.82 9.62 -7.37
N MET A 84 -6.71 10.06 -6.12
CA MET A 84 -7.75 10.85 -5.48
C MET A 84 -7.87 12.25 -6.08
N LEU A 85 -6.76 12.88 -6.44
CA LEU A 85 -6.76 14.24 -6.99
C LEU A 85 -7.14 14.27 -8.48
N GLN A 86 -6.73 13.28 -9.25
CA GLN A 86 -6.92 13.26 -10.71
C GLN A 86 -8.19 12.52 -11.13
N GLU A 87 -8.47 11.37 -10.51
CA GLU A 87 -9.57 10.49 -10.90
C GLU A 87 -10.70 10.46 -9.85
N ASN A 88 -10.53 11.15 -8.71
CA ASN A 88 -11.47 11.13 -7.59
C ASN A 88 -11.77 9.70 -7.09
N ARG A 89 -10.78 8.79 -7.19
CA ARG A 89 -10.85 7.40 -6.73
C ARG A 89 -9.90 7.15 -5.57
N LEU A 90 -10.29 6.26 -4.67
CA LEU A 90 -9.44 5.77 -3.59
C LEU A 90 -8.99 4.34 -3.88
N ILE A 91 -7.70 4.07 -3.69
CA ILE A 91 -7.16 2.72 -3.65
C ILE A 91 -7.26 2.20 -2.21
N TYR A 92 -8.09 1.18 -1.99
CA TYR A 92 -8.17 0.48 -0.72
C TYR A 92 -6.88 -0.33 -0.53
N THR A 93 -6.35 -0.43 0.68
CA THR A 93 -5.06 -1.10 0.93
C THR A 93 -5.17 -2.13 2.04
N ILE A 94 -4.46 -3.25 1.90
CA ILE A 94 -4.35 -4.24 2.98
C ILE A 94 -3.13 -3.97 3.85
N GLY A 95 -3.38 -3.69 5.13
CA GLY A 95 -2.35 -3.48 6.14
C GLY A 95 -2.11 -4.73 6.99
N ASP A 96 -0.89 -4.91 7.52
CA ASP A 96 -0.63 -6.01 8.44
C ASP A 96 -1.40 -5.82 9.76
N ARG A 97 -1.85 -6.92 10.36
CA ARG A 97 -2.59 -6.96 11.62
C ARG A 97 -1.86 -6.25 12.77
N PHE A 98 -0.52 -6.20 12.77
CA PHE A 98 0.22 -5.51 13.82
C PHE A 98 -0.10 -4.01 13.87
N LEU A 99 -0.37 -3.37 12.73
CA LEU A 99 -0.65 -1.93 12.66
C LEU A 99 -1.92 -1.58 13.44
N PHE A 100 -2.92 -2.45 13.43
CA PHE A 100 -4.18 -2.29 14.15
C PHE A 100 -4.06 -2.44 15.67
N LYS A 101 -2.87 -2.86 16.17
CA LYS A 101 -2.55 -2.84 17.60
C LYS A 101 -1.93 -1.52 18.05
N LEU A 102 -1.58 -0.62 17.11
CA LEU A 102 -0.95 0.66 17.42
C LEU A 102 -2.03 1.72 17.77
N PRO A 103 -1.86 2.47 18.88
CA PRO A 103 -2.89 3.40 19.36
C PRO A 103 -3.06 4.62 18.43
N GLY A 104 -4.23 4.80 17.82
CA GLY A 104 -4.50 5.88 16.84
C GLY A 104 -4.43 5.43 15.38
N TRP A 105 -4.00 4.19 15.12
CA TRP A 105 -4.07 3.61 13.77
C TRP A 105 -5.50 3.45 13.27
N GLY A 106 -6.46 3.16 14.17
CA GLY A 106 -7.88 2.99 13.82
C GLY A 106 -8.45 4.14 12.98
N THR A 107 -8.22 5.39 13.42
CA THR A 107 -8.69 6.60 12.71
C THR A 107 -8.03 6.76 11.34
N ILE A 108 -6.74 6.45 11.22
CA ILE A 108 -6.01 6.53 9.94
C ILE A 108 -6.51 5.44 8.99
N SER A 109 -6.71 4.22 9.50
CA SER A 109 -7.21 3.10 8.71
C SER A 109 -8.64 3.32 8.22
N GLU A 110 -9.49 3.96 9.02
CA GLU A 110 -10.84 4.35 8.61
C GLU A 110 -10.81 5.44 7.54
N ALA A 111 -9.98 6.46 7.72
CA ALA A 111 -9.81 7.56 6.77
C ALA A 111 -9.43 7.07 5.36
N PHE A 112 -8.40 6.21 5.30
CA PHE A 112 -7.78 5.76 4.05
C PHE A 112 -8.22 4.36 3.61
N HIS A 113 -9.24 3.79 4.24
CA HIS A 113 -9.75 2.44 3.98
C HIS A 113 -8.64 1.37 3.94
N ILE A 114 -7.81 1.35 4.99
CA ILE A 114 -6.80 0.32 5.21
C ILE A 114 -7.41 -0.78 6.09
N SER A 115 -7.35 -2.03 5.67
CA SER A 115 -7.93 -3.16 6.43
C SER A 115 -6.96 -4.33 6.57
N PRO A 116 -7.08 -5.21 7.58
CA PRO A 116 -6.23 -6.40 7.74
C PRO A 116 -6.63 -7.57 6.83
N GLY A 117 -7.24 -7.27 5.68
CA GLY A 117 -8.20 -8.10 4.93
C GLY A 117 -7.94 -9.61 4.83
N THR A 118 -9.03 -10.38 4.98
CA THR A 118 -9.13 -11.76 4.53
C THR A 118 -9.43 -11.81 3.02
N VAL A 119 -9.26 -12.97 2.38
CA VAL A 119 -9.62 -13.18 0.97
C VAL A 119 -11.05 -12.70 0.71
N GLN A 120 -12.03 -13.13 1.51
CA GLN A 120 -13.43 -12.72 1.34
C GLN A 120 -13.64 -11.21 1.47
N SER A 121 -13.01 -10.56 2.44
CA SER A 121 -13.16 -9.11 2.60
C SER A 121 -12.57 -8.35 1.40
N CYS A 122 -11.44 -8.83 0.85
CA CYS A 122 -10.84 -8.26 -0.35
C CYS A 122 -11.74 -8.45 -1.58
N VAL A 123 -12.32 -9.64 -1.73
CA VAL A 123 -13.28 -9.94 -2.79
C VAL A 123 -14.50 -9.04 -2.70
N ASN A 124 -15.04 -8.79 -1.51
CA ASN A 124 -16.19 -7.90 -1.33
C ASN A 124 -15.85 -6.45 -1.71
N ILE A 125 -14.67 -5.94 -1.31
CA ILE A 125 -14.21 -4.59 -1.71
C ILE A 125 -14.19 -4.44 -3.23
N LEU A 126 -13.68 -5.46 -3.94
CA LEU A 126 -13.63 -5.48 -5.40
C LEU A 126 -15.02 -5.63 -6.03
N ARG A 127 -15.89 -6.49 -5.49
CA ARG A 127 -17.27 -6.65 -5.97
C ARG A 127 -18.10 -5.37 -5.80
N ASP A 128 -17.78 -4.55 -4.80
CA ASP A 128 -18.37 -3.23 -4.60
C ASP A 128 -17.82 -2.17 -5.59
N GLY A 129 -16.98 -2.56 -6.56
CA GLY A 129 -16.47 -1.70 -7.62
C GLY A 129 -15.24 -0.87 -7.26
N ASN A 130 -14.59 -1.16 -6.11
CA ASN A 130 -13.45 -0.39 -5.63
C ASN A 130 -12.11 -0.91 -6.20
N LEU A 131 -11.10 -0.03 -6.17
CA LEU A 131 -9.71 -0.42 -6.40
C LEU A 131 -9.12 -0.99 -5.10
N LEU A 132 -8.36 -2.07 -5.20
CA LEU A 132 -7.69 -2.69 -4.07
C LEU A 132 -6.21 -2.88 -4.37
N ALA A 133 -5.33 -2.55 -3.43
CA ALA A 133 -3.90 -2.80 -3.51
C ALA A 133 -3.46 -3.87 -2.50
N ILE A 134 -2.72 -4.86 -2.99
CA ILE A 134 -2.13 -5.93 -2.19
C ILE A 134 -0.65 -6.04 -2.54
N SER A 135 0.20 -6.08 -1.51
CA SER A 135 1.57 -6.57 -1.66
C SER A 135 1.63 -8.04 -1.19
N PRO A 136 1.87 -9.01 -2.08
CA PRO A 136 1.92 -10.41 -1.69
C PRO A 136 3.11 -10.73 -0.77
N GLY A 137 4.23 -10.04 -0.96
CA GLY A 137 5.42 -10.14 -0.12
C GLY A 137 5.20 -9.57 1.29
N GLY A 138 4.39 -8.51 1.38
CA GLY A 138 3.96 -7.89 2.64
C GLY A 138 5.13 -7.49 3.53
N VAL A 139 4.96 -7.60 4.86
CA VAL A 139 5.97 -7.18 5.85
C VAL A 139 7.29 -7.96 5.76
N TYR A 140 7.27 -9.19 5.23
CA TYR A 140 8.50 -9.96 5.02
C TYR A 140 9.33 -9.35 3.88
N GLU A 141 8.70 -9.08 2.73
CA GLU A 141 9.35 -8.38 1.63
C GLU A 141 9.79 -6.98 2.06
N ALA A 142 8.93 -6.25 2.78
CA ALA A 142 9.25 -4.94 3.33
C ALA A 142 10.59 -4.94 4.08
N GLN A 143 10.81 -5.92 4.97
CA GLN A 143 12.01 -5.98 5.80
C GLN A 143 13.22 -6.61 5.10
N PHE A 144 13.05 -7.56 4.20
CA PHE A 144 14.18 -8.37 3.73
C PHE A 144 14.50 -8.25 2.25
N GLY A 145 13.69 -7.51 1.50
CA GLY A 145 13.97 -7.10 0.13
C GLY A 145 15.01 -5.98 0.07
N ASP A 146 15.63 -5.83 -1.08
CA ASP A 146 16.70 -4.86 -1.32
C ASP A 146 16.52 -4.18 -2.68
N ASN A 147 17.53 -3.42 -3.10
CA ASN A 147 17.54 -2.67 -4.35
C ASN A 147 17.74 -3.51 -5.62
N TYR A 148 17.86 -4.83 -5.51
CA TYR A 148 17.75 -5.74 -6.66
C TYR A 148 16.30 -6.09 -6.97
N TYR A 149 15.35 -5.69 -6.09
CA TYR A 149 13.91 -5.85 -6.29
C TYR A 149 13.46 -7.30 -6.54
N GLU A 150 14.15 -8.26 -5.92
CA GLU A 150 13.71 -9.65 -5.89
C GLU A 150 12.35 -9.75 -5.17
N LEU A 151 11.39 -10.44 -5.79
CA LEU A 151 10.06 -10.66 -5.22
C LEU A 151 10.13 -11.71 -4.11
N LEU A 152 9.79 -11.32 -2.89
CA LEU A 152 9.90 -12.15 -1.68
C LEU A 152 8.54 -12.65 -1.20
N TRP A 153 7.63 -12.94 -2.13
CA TRP A 153 6.29 -13.44 -1.83
C TRP A 153 6.18 -14.97 -1.67
N ARG A 154 7.25 -15.73 -1.98
CA ARG A 154 7.31 -17.20 -1.82
C ARG A 154 6.09 -17.89 -2.46
N ASN A 155 5.48 -18.85 -1.77
CA ASN A 155 4.30 -19.59 -2.23
C ASN A 155 2.96 -18.88 -1.88
N ARG A 156 2.96 -17.56 -1.67
CA ARG A 156 1.73 -16.82 -1.30
C ARG A 156 0.88 -16.50 -2.52
N VAL A 157 -0.18 -17.27 -2.69
CA VAL A 157 -1.17 -17.12 -3.78
C VAL A 157 -2.45 -16.36 -3.36
N GLY A 158 -2.43 -15.68 -2.21
CA GLY A 158 -3.63 -15.04 -1.64
C GLY A 158 -4.24 -13.97 -2.56
N PHE A 159 -3.41 -13.15 -3.19
CA PHE A 159 -3.85 -12.13 -4.16
C PHE A 159 -4.48 -12.76 -5.41
N ALA A 160 -3.91 -13.88 -5.88
CA ALA A 160 -4.43 -14.61 -7.03
C ALA A 160 -5.81 -15.22 -6.74
N LYS A 161 -6.01 -15.78 -5.53
CA LYS A 161 -7.33 -16.23 -5.06
C LYS A 161 -8.36 -15.09 -5.06
N VAL A 162 -7.97 -13.93 -4.54
CA VAL A 162 -8.82 -12.72 -4.53
C VAL A 162 -9.20 -12.32 -5.96
N ALA A 163 -8.25 -12.23 -6.88
CA ALA A 163 -8.51 -11.83 -8.26
C ALA A 163 -9.43 -12.82 -9.00
N LEU A 164 -9.18 -14.13 -8.85
CA LEU A 164 -9.97 -15.19 -9.49
C LEU A 164 -11.41 -15.23 -8.95
N GLU A 165 -11.60 -15.09 -7.63
CA GLU A 165 -12.93 -15.12 -7.03
C GLU A 165 -13.73 -13.83 -7.27
N ALA A 166 -13.05 -12.68 -7.32
CA ALA A 166 -13.67 -11.40 -7.67
C ALA A 166 -13.87 -11.20 -9.18
N GLN A 167 -13.20 -12.01 -10.01
CA GLN A 167 -13.21 -11.93 -11.48
C GLN A 167 -12.80 -10.54 -12.01
N VAL A 168 -11.70 -10.01 -11.46
CA VAL A 168 -11.19 -8.67 -11.80
C VAL A 168 -9.79 -8.74 -12.43
N PRO A 169 -9.41 -7.74 -13.24
CA PRO A 169 -8.05 -7.66 -13.76
C PRO A 169 -7.03 -7.35 -12.64
N ILE A 170 -5.81 -7.87 -12.82
CA ILE A 170 -4.65 -7.52 -11.99
C ILE A 170 -3.81 -6.47 -12.70
N ILE A 171 -3.46 -5.39 -12.02
CA ILE A 171 -2.52 -4.37 -12.51
C ILE A 171 -1.20 -4.53 -11.73
N PRO A 172 -0.13 -5.04 -12.37
CA PRO A 172 1.19 -5.07 -11.75
C PRO A 172 1.69 -3.64 -11.50
N CYS A 173 2.20 -3.38 -10.31
CA CYS A 173 2.69 -2.06 -9.92
C CYS A 173 4.10 -2.14 -9.34
N PHE A 174 5.00 -1.33 -9.87
CA PHE A 174 6.40 -1.29 -9.44
C PHE A 174 6.88 0.15 -9.31
N THR A 175 7.53 0.49 -8.20
CA THR A 175 8.12 1.82 -8.01
C THR A 175 9.64 1.74 -8.03
N GLN A 176 10.24 2.24 -9.10
CA GLN A 176 11.67 2.40 -9.24
C GLN A 176 12.20 3.36 -8.17
N ASN A 177 13.39 3.07 -7.66
CA ASN A 177 14.13 3.81 -6.64
C ASN A 177 13.51 3.80 -5.23
N LEU A 178 12.43 3.06 -5.00
CA LEU A 178 11.82 2.96 -3.67
C LEU A 178 12.80 2.42 -2.62
N ARG A 179 13.62 1.44 -3.01
CA ARG A 179 14.67 0.83 -2.18
C ARG A 179 15.95 1.66 -2.12
N GLU A 180 16.14 2.60 -3.03
CA GLU A 180 17.19 3.60 -2.99
C GLU A 180 16.82 4.72 -2.02
N GLY A 181 15.55 5.11 -1.99
CA GLY A 181 15.02 6.13 -1.08
C GLY A 181 14.98 5.65 0.37
N PHE A 182 14.60 4.39 0.61
CA PHE A 182 14.50 3.80 1.94
C PHE A 182 15.14 2.40 1.98
N ARG A 183 16.08 2.21 2.89
CA ARG A 183 16.94 1.01 2.98
C ARG A 183 16.89 0.37 4.35
N GLN A 184 17.04 -0.94 4.40
CA GLN A 184 17.38 -1.63 5.64
C GLN A 184 18.85 -1.50 5.96
N VAL A 185 19.17 -1.39 7.25
CA VAL A 185 20.56 -1.41 7.70
C VAL A 185 21.15 -2.79 7.38
N GLY A 186 22.25 -2.84 6.62
CA GLY A 186 22.80 -4.12 6.10
C GLY A 186 23.44 -5.05 7.13
N ILE A 187 23.60 -4.62 8.38
CA ILE A 187 24.20 -5.42 9.46
C ILE A 187 23.15 -6.26 10.19
N PHE A 188 23.57 -7.37 10.77
CA PHE A 188 22.72 -8.26 11.58
C PHE A 188 21.46 -8.81 10.88
N ARG A 189 21.44 -8.84 9.54
CA ARG A 189 20.30 -9.34 8.73
C ARG A 189 19.79 -10.70 9.23
N THR A 190 20.69 -11.66 9.46
CA THR A 190 20.33 -13.01 9.95
C THR A 190 19.69 -12.99 11.34
N PHE A 191 20.16 -12.11 12.23
CA PHE A 191 19.58 -11.94 13.56
C PHE A 191 18.15 -11.37 13.45
N PHE A 192 17.95 -10.31 12.68
CA PHE A 192 16.63 -9.71 12.48
C PHE A 192 15.65 -10.65 11.76
N MET A 193 16.13 -11.44 10.80
CA MET A 193 15.32 -12.49 10.18
C MET A 193 14.85 -13.52 11.20
N LYS A 194 15.76 -14.04 12.04
CA LYS A 194 15.40 -15.00 13.09
C LYS A 194 14.38 -14.38 14.05
N LEU A 195 14.64 -13.16 14.52
CA LEU A 195 13.74 -12.45 15.42
C LEU A 195 12.35 -12.24 14.80
N TYR A 196 12.27 -11.74 13.56
CA TYR A 196 11.00 -11.56 12.87
C TYR A 196 10.23 -12.88 12.69
N ASN A 197 10.90 -13.97 12.33
CA ASN A 197 10.25 -15.27 12.18
C ASN A 197 9.69 -15.80 13.51
N THR A 198 10.31 -15.45 14.64
CA THR A 198 9.87 -15.81 15.99
C THR A 198 8.71 -14.94 16.48
N ILE A 199 8.85 -13.61 16.50
CA ILE A 199 7.87 -12.72 17.17
C ILE A 199 6.88 -12.05 16.20
N ARG A 200 7.14 -12.09 14.88
CA ARG A 200 6.29 -11.50 13.82
C ARG A 200 6.07 -9.99 13.94
N ILE A 201 7.03 -9.27 14.52
CA ILE A 201 7.03 -7.81 14.65
C ILE A 201 8.13 -7.23 13.75
N PRO A 202 7.84 -6.20 12.93
CA PRO A 202 8.84 -5.59 12.05
C PRO A 202 9.77 -4.66 12.82
N VAL A 203 10.88 -5.21 13.29
CA VAL A 203 11.87 -4.47 14.10
C VAL A 203 13.18 -4.24 13.36
N TYR A 204 13.32 -4.68 12.11
CA TYR A 204 14.55 -4.49 11.34
C TYR A 204 14.73 -3.01 10.98
N PRO A 205 15.80 -2.33 11.45
CA PRO A 205 15.91 -0.88 11.29
C PRO A 205 15.99 -0.44 9.83
N ILE A 206 15.28 0.65 9.55
CA ILE A 206 15.22 1.32 8.26
C ILE A 206 15.89 2.68 8.40
N TYR A 207 16.65 3.07 7.39
CA TYR A 207 17.22 4.41 7.24
C TYR A 207 16.96 4.92 5.81
N GLY A 208 17.19 6.22 5.61
CA GLY A 208 16.95 6.88 4.34
C GLY A 208 15.88 7.96 4.46
N GLY A 209 14.99 8.00 3.49
CA GLY A 209 14.33 9.25 3.09
C GLY A 209 15.24 10.07 2.18
N PHE A 210 16.02 9.41 1.31
CA PHE A 210 16.90 10.12 0.38
C PHE A 210 16.09 10.73 -0.78
N PRO A 211 16.43 11.95 -1.25
CA PRO A 211 15.72 12.63 -2.32
C PRO A 211 16.12 12.05 -3.69
N VAL A 212 15.68 10.81 -3.94
CA VAL A 212 15.88 10.12 -5.22
C VAL A 212 14.60 10.13 -6.04
N LYS A 213 14.74 10.06 -7.36
CA LYS A 213 13.59 10.11 -8.27
C LYS A 213 12.74 8.84 -8.18
N PHE A 214 11.47 8.94 -7.80
CA PHE A 214 10.55 7.80 -7.82
C PHE A 214 9.76 7.76 -9.13
N ARG A 215 9.68 6.57 -9.74
CA ARG A 215 8.81 6.32 -10.90
C ARG A 215 7.98 5.08 -10.65
N THR A 216 6.68 5.25 -10.52
CA THR A 216 5.74 4.13 -10.45
C THR A 216 5.34 3.72 -11.86
N PHE A 217 5.48 2.46 -12.17
CA PHE A 217 5.05 1.82 -13.40
C PHE A 217 3.84 0.95 -13.09
N LEU A 218 2.73 1.27 -13.75
CA LEU A 218 1.52 0.46 -13.79
C LEU A 218 1.56 -0.36 -15.08
N GLY A 219 1.74 -1.66 -14.94
CA GLY A 219 1.81 -2.60 -16.05
C GLY A 219 0.47 -2.76 -16.76
N LYS A 220 0.50 -3.41 -17.94
CA LYS A 220 -0.72 -3.79 -18.64
C LYS A 220 -1.57 -4.69 -17.75
N PRO A 221 -2.91 -4.52 -17.74
CA PRO A 221 -3.78 -5.40 -16.97
C PRO A 221 -3.62 -6.87 -17.39
N ILE A 222 -3.48 -7.75 -16.41
CA ILE A 222 -3.62 -9.18 -16.58
C ILE A 222 -5.11 -9.47 -16.40
N GLU A 223 -5.78 -9.68 -17.51
CA GLU A 223 -7.21 -9.96 -17.54
C GLU A 223 -7.55 -11.26 -16.82
N TYR A 224 -8.78 -11.32 -16.29
CA TYR A 224 -9.30 -12.51 -15.66
C TYR A 224 -9.31 -13.69 -16.64
N ASP A 225 -8.80 -14.83 -16.17
CA ASP A 225 -8.80 -16.10 -16.89
C ASP A 225 -9.24 -17.20 -15.93
N GLY A 226 -10.47 -17.68 -16.09
CA GLY A 226 -11.07 -18.71 -15.25
C GLY A 226 -10.43 -20.09 -15.39
N SER A 227 -9.54 -20.29 -16.36
CA SER A 227 -8.80 -21.55 -16.54
C SER A 227 -7.56 -21.65 -15.65
N LEU A 228 -7.07 -20.53 -15.10
CA LEU A 228 -5.85 -20.49 -14.30
C LEU A 228 -6.10 -20.92 -12.85
N THR A 229 -5.20 -21.73 -12.31
CA THR A 229 -5.10 -21.90 -10.85
C THR A 229 -4.45 -20.67 -10.21
N PRO A 230 -4.64 -20.43 -8.90
CA PRO A 230 -3.95 -19.35 -8.19
C PRO A 230 -2.42 -19.38 -8.34
N GLU A 231 -1.83 -20.57 -8.40
CA GLU A 231 -0.39 -20.79 -8.58
C GLU A 231 0.07 -20.42 -10.00
N GLN A 232 -0.72 -20.78 -11.02
CA GLN A 232 -0.42 -20.40 -12.41
C GLN A 232 -0.54 -18.89 -12.62
N LEU A 233 -1.58 -18.28 -12.04
CA LEU A 233 -1.76 -16.83 -12.09
C LEU A 233 -0.65 -16.09 -11.34
N GLN A 234 -0.09 -16.66 -10.26
CA GLN A 234 1.04 -16.05 -9.54
C GLN A 234 2.31 -15.92 -10.40
N VAL A 235 2.54 -16.86 -11.32
CA VAL A 235 3.74 -16.89 -12.16
C VAL A 235 3.65 -15.94 -13.36
N LYS A 236 2.42 -15.58 -13.77
CA LYS A 236 2.12 -14.74 -14.93
C LYS A 236 2.36 -13.26 -14.65
#